data_AF-A0A9E3QDL0-F1
#
_entry.id   AF-A0A9E3QDL0-F1
#
_cell.length_a   1.000
_cell.length_b   1.000
_cell.length_c   1.000
_cell.angle_alpha   90.00
_cell.angle_beta   90.00
_cell.angle_gamma   90.00
#
_symmetry.space_group_name_H-M   'P 1'
#
loop_
_entity.id
_entity.type
_entity.pdbx_description
1 polymer ?
#
loop_
_entity_poly.entity_id
_entity_poly.type
_entity_poly.pdbx_seq_one_letter_code
_entity_poly.pdbx_strand_id
1 'polypeptide(L)'
;MTRSPLIETITSPDPTVRDRSVHELIAGASAEVILRASAELEAFRRESENLYERVRAAMFLHAIYRYALQDSPELPGTGFIPFDGVEDLLDRRFEPAIASFLAALGRDGPNGAIASALAHAYEQITYQTLADQVRRSVRSCRGSRWMFRVGRPDEHPIRIHPRLLERESEDGLFPILVERTPVRLDLSHSAWSDIFFLGMDYPEGARVLNISVDLGVYGRDAHPRPPIETYCRVIAE
;
A
#
# COMPACT_ATOMS: atom_id res chain seq x y z
N MET A 1 -20.44 -27.07 -1.03
CA MET A 1 -19.60 -26.63 0.11
C MET A 1 -19.84 -25.14 0.28
N THR A 2 -20.29 -24.73 1.46
CA THR A 2 -20.53 -23.31 1.78
C THR A 2 -19.18 -22.59 1.81
N ARG A 3 -19.02 -21.53 1.00
CA ARG A 3 -17.79 -20.73 0.92
C ARG A 3 -17.53 -20.07 2.28
N SER A 4 -16.27 -19.99 2.71
CA SER A 4 -15.90 -19.27 3.95
C SER A 4 -16.48 -17.84 3.97
N PRO A 5 -17.06 -17.37 5.09
CA PRO A 5 -17.55 -16.00 5.22
C PRO A 5 -16.51 -14.91 4.90
N LEU A 6 -15.22 -15.22 5.08
CA LEU A 6 -14.11 -14.34 4.71
C LEU A 6 -14.04 -14.17 3.18
N ILE A 7 -14.12 -15.27 2.44
CA ILE A 7 -14.05 -15.27 0.97
C ILE A 7 -15.33 -14.65 0.38
N GLU A 8 -16.49 -14.96 0.97
CA GLU A 8 -17.76 -14.31 0.60
C GLU A 8 -17.67 -12.79 0.76
N THR A 9 -17.14 -12.31 1.89
CA THR A 9 -16.93 -10.87 2.13
C THR A 9 -15.98 -10.25 1.11
N ILE A 10 -14.95 -10.97 0.68
CA ILE A 10 -13.98 -10.47 -0.31
C ILE A 10 -14.60 -10.34 -1.70
N THR A 11 -15.36 -11.36 -2.12
CA THR A 11 -15.87 -11.50 -3.49
C THR A 11 -17.25 -10.89 -3.72
N SER A 12 -17.99 -10.54 -2.66
CA SER A 12 -19.34 -10.01 -2.80
C SER A 12 -19.36 -8.61 -3.42
N PRO A 13 -20.23 -8.37 -4.42
CA PRO A 13 -20.47 -7.02 -4.94
C PRO A 13 -21.35 -6.17 -4.01
N ASP A 14 -22.10 -6.80 -3.11
CA ASP A 14 -23.01 -6.13 -2.18
C ASP A 14 -22.23 -5.45 -1.04
N PRO A 15 -22.27 -4.10 -0.92
CA PRO A 15 -21.60 -3.37 0.15
C PRO A 15 -21.97 -3.86 1.56
N THR A 16 -23.19 -4.35 1.79
CA THR A 16 -23.63 -4.81 3.11
C THR A 16 -22.93 -6.10 3.55
N VAL A 17 -22.52 -6.92 2.59
CA VAL A 17 -21.76 -8.15 2.80
C VAL A 17 -20.26 -7.85 2.75
N ARG A 18 -19.85 -6.99 1.81
CA ARG A 18 -18.47 -6.64 1.54
C ARG A 18 -17.87 -5.81 2.67
N ASP A 19 -18.58 -4.84 3.21
CA ASP A 19 -18.00 -3.84 4.12
C ASP A 19 -18.11 -4.29 5.59
N ARG A 20 -17.93 -5.59 5.84
CA ARG A 20 -17.86 -6.20 7.17
C ARG A 20 -16.41 -6.29 7.66
N SER A 21 -16.20 -6.10 8.96
CA SER A 21 -14.86 -6.19 9.54
C SER A 21 -14.43 -7.65 9.74
N VAL A 22 -13.13 -7.93 9.63
CA VAL A 22 -12.56 -9.25 9.95
C VAL A 22 -12.92 -9.67 11.38
N HIS A 23 -12.90 -8.72 12.31
CA HIS A 23 -13.23 -8.96 13.72
C HIS A 23 -14.66 -9.50 13.89
N GLU A 24 -15.65 -8.89 13.23
CA GLU A 24 -17.04 -9.37 13.26
C GLU A 24 -17.19 -10.75 12.62
N LEU A 25 -16.47 -11.02 11.53
CA LEU A 25 -16.56 -12.28 10.78
C LEU A 25 -16.05 -13.50 11.56
N ILE A 26 -15.13 -13.28 12.51
CA ILE A 26 -14.54 -14.33 13.34
C ILE A 26 -14.99 -14.26 14.80
N ALA A 27 -15.91 -13.35 15.13
CA ALA A 27 -16.37 -13.15 16.50
C ALA A 27 -16.97 -14.44 17.09
N GLY A 28 -16.47 -14.85 18.25
CA GLY A 28 -16.94 -16.05 18.96
C GLY A 28 -16.49 -17.39 18.34
N ALA A 29 -15.70 -17.37 17.26
CA ALA A 29 -15.09 -18.59 16.72
C ALA A 29 -13.88 -19.02 17.56
N SER A 30 -13.69 -20.34 17.71
CA SER A 30 -12.48 -20.88 18.35
C SER A 30 -11.25 -20.70 17.45
N ALA A 31 -10.05 -20.78 18.04
CA ALA A 31 -8.80 -20.68 17.29
C ALA A 31 -8.71 -21.73 16.16
N GLU A 32 -9.23 -22.95 16.39
CA GLU A 32 -9.29 -24.00 15.37
C GLU A 32 -10.14 -23.60 14.15
N VAL A 33 -11.31 -23.02 14.39
CA VAL A 33 -12.20 -22.57 13.30
C VAL A 33 -11.55 -21.44 12.51
N ILE A 34 -10.91 -20.50 13.22
CA ILE A 34 -10.20 -19.36 12.61
C ILE A 34 -9.01 -19.85 11.76
N LEU A 35 -8.23 -20.81 12.25
CA LEU A 35 -7.10 -21.39 11.53
C LEU A 35 -7.55 -22.11 10.25
N ARG A 36 -8.65 -22.88 10.32
CA ARG A 36 -9.23 -23.52 9.12
C ARG A 36 -9.69 -22.49 8.10
N ALA A 37 -10.41 -21.45 8.54
CA ALA A 37 -10.84 -20.37 7.66
C ALA A 37 -9.66 -19.60 7.05
N SER A 38 -8.55 -19.47 7.79
CA SER A 38 -7.30 -18.85 7.32
C SER A 38 -6.61 -19.72 6.26
N ALA A 39 -6.62 -21.05 6.41
CA ALA A 39 -6.07 -21.96 5.39
C ALA A 39 -6.86 -21.90 4.07
N GLU A 40 -8.20 -21.86 4.16
CA GLU A 40 -9.08 -21.66 2.99
C GLU A 40 -8.82 -20.30 2.32
N LEU A 41 -8.64 -19.25 3.12
CA LEU A 41 -8.36 -17.91 2.63
C LEU A 41 -6.97 -17.80 1.97
N GLU A 42 -5.97 -18.50 2.49
CA GLU A 42 -4.64 -18.57 1.88
C GLU A 42 -4.66 -19.30 0.55
N ALA A 43 -5.39 -20.41 0.45
CA ALA A 43 -5.60 -21.09 -0.84
C ALA A 43 -6.26 -20.15 -1.85
N PHE A 44 -7.31 -19.44 -1.44
CA PHE A 44 -7.97 -18.43 -2.27
C PHE A 44 -7.02 -17.31 -2.72
N ARG A 45 -6.16 -16.79 -1.82
CA ARG A 45 -5.16 -15.75 -2.16
C ARG A 45 -4.19 -16.21 -3.24
N ARG A 46 -3.80 -17.49 -3.24
CA ARG A 46 -2.87 -18.06 -4.22
C ARG A 46 -3.52 -18.31 -5.58
N GLU A 47 -4.81 -18.63 -5.59
CA GLU A 47 -5.55 -19.00 -6.80
C GLU A 47 -6.24 -17.81 -7.48
N SER A 48 -6.61 -16.76 -6.74
CA SER A 48 -7.32 -15.62 -7.30
C SER A 48 -6.45 -14.90 -8.34
N GLU A 49 -7.03 -14.62 -9.51
CA GLU A 49 -6.41 -13.79 -10.55
C GLU A 49 -6.67 -12.29 -10.33
N ASN A 50 -7.65 -11.96 -9.48
CA ASN A 50 -8.04 -10.58 -9.18
C ASN A 50 -7.11 -9.99 -8.11
N LEU A 51 -6.39 -8.93 -8.46
CA LEU A 51 -5.39 -8.32 -7.58
C LEU A 51 -6.01 -7.75 -6.31
N TYR A 52 -7.19 -7.12 -6.42
CA TYR A 52 -7.91 -6.56 -5.28
C TYR A 52 -8.28 -7.67 -4.29
N GLU A 53 -8.83 -8.79 -4.77
CA GLU A 53 -9.18 -9.93 -3.94
C GLU A 53 -7.96 -10.53 -3.24
N ARG A 54 -6.83 -10.70 -3.95
CA ARG A 54 -5.58 -11.21 -3.38
C ARG A 54 -5.03 -10.31 -2.27
N VAL A 55 -4.99 -9.00 -2.53
CA VAL A 55 -4.54 -7.98 -1.57
C VAL A 55 -5.44 -8.01 -0.33
N ARG A 56 -6.75 -8.08 -0.54
CA ARG A 56 -7.73 -8.11 0.55
C ARG A 56 -7.64 -9.40 1.37
N ALA A 57 -7.43 -10.54 0.73
CA ALA A 57 -7.17 -11.81 1.39
C ALA A 57 -5.90 -11.77 2.24
N ALA A 58 -4.80 -11.22 1.71
CA ALA A 58 -3.55 -11.05 2.46
C ALA A 58 -3.72 -10.12 3.68
N MET A 59 -4.46 -9.03 3.54
CA MET A 59 -4.78 -8.14 4.68
C MET A 59 -5.68 -8.80 5.72
N PHE A 60 -6.65 -9.61 5.30
CA PHE A 60 -7.47 -10.40 6.21
C PHE A 60 -6.61 -11.42 6.97
N LEU A 61 -5.70 -12.13 6.29
CA LEU A 61 -4.76 -13.05 6.92
C LEU A 61 -3.86 -12.32 7.92
N HIS A 62 -3.28 -11.17 7.55
CA HIS A 62 -2.53 -10.33 8.48
C HIS A 62 -3.36 -10.00 9.72
N ALA A 63 -4.58 -9.49 9.55
CA ALA A 63 -5.44 -9.09 10.66
C ALA A 63 -5.81 -10.28 11.57
N ILE A 64 -6.13 -11.44 10.99
CA ILE A 64 -6.43 -12.66 11.74
C ILE A 64 -5.22 -13.11 12.55
N TYR A 65 -4.05 -13.26 11.92
CA TYR A 65 -2.86 -13.73 12.61
C TYR A 65 -2.41 -12.74 13.69
N ARG A 66 -2.45 -11.43 13.41
CA ARG A 66 -2.00 -10.38 14.33
C ARG A 66 -2.93 -10.18 15.52
N TYR A 67 -4.24 -10.08 15.27
CA TYR A 67 -5.20 -9.59 16.28
C TYR A 67 -6.08 -10.69 16.87
N ALA A 68 -6.21 -11.84 16.21
CA ALA A 68 -7.04 -12.94 16.71
C ALA A 68 -6.21 -14.13 17.21
N LEU A 69 -5.12 -14.48 16.53
CA LEU A 69 -4.35 -15.69 16.85
C LEU A 69 -3.11 -15.42 17.70
N GLN A 70 -2.34 -14.35 17.44
CA GLN A 70 -1.05 -14.12 18.09
C GLN A 70 -1.12 -14.19 19.62
N ASP A 71 -2.08 -13.50 20.21
CA ASP A 71 -2.24 -13.39 21.66
C ASP A 71 -3.47 -14.19 22.16
N SER A 72 -3.93 -15.18 21.38
CA SER A 72 -5.08 -16.02 21.76
C SER A 72 -4.75 -16.89 22.99
N PRO A 73 -5.63 -16.91 24.01
CA PRO A 73 -5.44 -17.78 25.18
C PRO A 73 -5.58 -19.28 24.84
N GLU A 74 -6.14 -19.62 23.68
CA GLU A 74 -6.26 -21.00 23.19
C GLU A 74 -4.94 -21.55 22.62
N LEU A 75 -3.95 -20.67 22.38
CA LEU A 75 -2.68 -21.01 21.76
C LEU A 75 -1.51 -20.79 22.73
N PRO A 76 -0.42 -21.59 22.61
CA PRO A 76 0.82 -21.28 23.31
C PRO A 76 1.35 -19.92 22.86
N GLY A 77 1.65 -19.00 23.79
CA GLY A 77 2.18 -17.67 23.44
C GLY A 77 3.58 -17.69 22.82
N THR A 78 4.35 -18.75 23.06
CA THR A 78 5.72 -18.93 22.56
C THR A 78 5.82 -20.20 21.70
N GLY A 79 6.74 -20.21 20.74
CA GLY A 79 7.04 -21.37 19.93
C GLY A 79 8.24 -21.15 19.02
N PHE A 80 8.51 -22.15 18.18
CA PHE A 80 9.62 -22.09 17.24
C PHE A 80 9.23 -21.30 15.98
N ILE A 81 10.09 -20.38 15.56
CA ILE A 81 10.02 -19.73 14.25
C ILE A 81 11.19 -20.29 13.41
N PRO A 82 10.92 -20.92 12.25
CA PRO A 82 11.97 -21.42 11.36
C PRO A 82 12.94 -20.32 10.94
N PHE A 83 14.24 -20.55 11.16
CA PHE A 83 15.30 -19.61 10.80
C PHE A 83 15.29 -19.27 9.30
N ASP A 84 15.21 -20.28 8.43
CA ASP A 84 15.15 -20.10 6.97
C ASP A 84 13.98 -19.20 6.55
N GLY A 85 12.83 -19.31 7.23
CA GLY A 85 11.68 -18.44 6.96
C GLY A 85 11.92 -16.98 7.38
N VAL A 86 12.71 -16.75 8.44
CA VAL A 86 13.12 -15.41 8.86
C VAL A 86 14.14 -14.83 7.87
N GLU A 87 15.09 -15.61 7.38
CA GLU A 87 16.02 -15.17 6.33
C GLU A 87 15.26 -14.78 5.06
N ASP A 88 14.34 -15.63 4.58
CA ASP A 88 13.49 -15.35 3.43
C ASP A 88 12.71 -14.03 3.61
N LEU A 89 12.15 -13.81 4.79
CA LEU A 89 11.39 -12.60 5.12
C LEU A 89 12.28 -11.34 5.07
N LEU A 90 13.48 -11.39 5.64
CA LEU A 90 14.45 -10.28 5.63
C LEU A 90 14.96 -9.98 4.21
N ASP A 91 15.14 -11.01 3.40
CA ASP A 91 15.53 -10.92 1.99
C ASP A 91 14.37 -10.48 1.07
N ARG A 92 13.20 -10.16 1.64
CA ARG A 92 11.97 -9.80 0.90
C ARG A 92 11.45 -10.93 -0.01
N ARG A 93 11.80 -12.19 0.29
CA ARG A 93 11.29 -13.42 -0.33
C ARG A 93 10.06 -13.90 0.44
N PHE A 94 8.98 -13.11 0.37
CA PHE A 94 7.81 -13.29 1.24
C PHE A 94 7.01 -14.59 0.99
N GLU A 95 6.83 -15.03 -0.26
CA GLU A 95 6.10 -16.27 -0.56
C GLU A 95 6.81 -17.51 0.02
N PRO A 96 8.14 -17.69 -0.18
CA PRO A 96 8.91 -18.71 0.55
C PRO A 96 8.80 -18.61 2.07
N ALA A 97 8.90 -17.40 2.64
CA ALA A 97 8.77 -17.20 4.08
C ALA A 97 7.40 -17.67 4.62
N ILE A 98 6.30 -17.27 3.96
CA ILE A 98 4.94 -17.70 4.30
C ILE A 98 4.83 -19.23 4.22
N ALA A 99 5.34 -19.85 3.15
CA ALA A 99 5.32 -21.30 3.00
C ALA A 99 6.08 -22.01 4.13
N SER A 100 7.25 -21.50 4.52
CA SER A 100 8.05 -22.02 5.65
C SER A 100 7.30 -21.91 6.97
N PHE A 101 6.66 -20.77 7.25
CA PHE A 101 5.91 -20.56 8.48
C PHE A 101 4.63 -21.42 8.54
N LEU A 102 3.91 -21.58 7.43
CA LEU A 102 2.74 -22.46 7.35
C LEU A 102 3.13 -23.93 7.51
N ALA A 103 4.27 -24.35 6.96
CA ALA A 103 4.78 -25.70 7.14
C ALA A 103 5.13 -25.99 8.61
N ALA A 104 5.73 -25.02 9.31
CA ALA A 104 6.00 -25.13 10.75
C ALA A 104 4.71 -25.16 11.57
N LEU A 105 3.73 -24.32 11.24
CA LEU A 105 2.40 -24.34 11.88
C LEU A 105 1.72 -25.70 11.71
N GLY A 106 1.81 -26.32 10.53
CA GLY A 106 1.24 -27.65 10.28
C GLY A 106 1.98 -28.80 10.98
N ARG A 107 3.30 -28.69 11.15
CA ARG A 107 4.14 -29.72 11.77
C ARG A 107 4.13 -29.66 13.30
N ASP A 108 4.31 -28.47 13.85
CA ASP A 108 4.54 -28.24 15.29
C ASP A 108 3.29 -27.69 16.01
N GLY A 109 2.26 -27.33 15.25
CA GLY A 109 1.04 -26.72 15.76
C GLY A 109 1.09 -25.18 15.82
N PRO A 110 -0.08 -24.54 15.95
CA PRO A 110 -0.18 -23.08 16.06
C PRO A 110 0.36 -22.57 17.40
N ASN A 111 1.02 -21.41 17.38
CA ASN A 111 1.49 -20.68 18.55
C ASN A 111 1.61 -19.18 18.24
N GLY A 112 1.76 -18.34 19.27
CA GLY A 112 1.84 -16.89 19.14
C GLY A 112 3.06 -16.43 18.33
N ALA A 113 4.20 -17.10 18.46
CA ALA A 113 5.42 -16.75 17.73
C ALA A 113 5.26 -16.96 16.21
N ILE A 114 4.72 -18.10 15.79
CA ILE A 114 4.47 -18.38 14.36
C ILE A 114 3.35 -17.51 13.80
N ALA A 115 2.31 -17.22 14.59
CA ALA A 115 1.25 -16.29 14.22
C ALA A 115 1.81 -14.87 14.00
N SER A 116 2.71 -14.40 14.86
CA SER A 116 3.39 -13.12 14.68
C SER A 116 4.23 -13.09 13.39
N ALA A 117 4.94 -14.17 13.07
CA ALA A 117 5.74 -14.27 11.85
C ALA A 117 4.86 -14.25 10.59
N LEU A 118 3.77 -15.02 10.58
CA LEU A 118 2.77 -15.01 9.50
C LEU A 118 2.11 -13.65 9.34
N ALA A 119 1.72 -13.00 10.44
CA ALA A 119 1.14 -11.66 10.41
C ALA A 119 2.05 -10.66 9.70
N HIS A 120 3.35 -10.65 10.03
CA HIS A 120 4.30 -9.76 9.38
C HIS A 120 4.52 -10.13 7.91
N ALA A 121 4.66 -11.41 7.58
CA ALA A 121 4.85 -11.84 6.20
C ALA A 121 3.66 -11.47 5.30
N TYR A 122 2.42 -11.61 5.79
CA TYR A 122 1.21 -11.22 5.05
C TYR A 122 1.05 -9.70 4.89
N GLU A 123 1.51 -8.91 5.85
CA GLU A 123 1.60 -7.46 5.71
C GLU A 123 2.58 -7.08 4.60
N GLN A 124 3.79 -7.65 4.64
CA GLN A 124 4.84 -7.30 3.69
C GLN A 124 4.51 -7.74 2.25
N ILE A 125 3.96 -8.95 2.05
CA ILE A 125 3.54 -9.38 0.70
C ILE A 125 2.42 -8.49 0.14
N THR A 126 1.52 -7.98 0.99
CA THR A 126 0.49 -7.03 0.58
C THR A 126 1.13 -5.76 0.00
N TYR A 127 2.03 -5.13 0.75
CA TYR A 127 2.65 -3.88 0.32
C TYR A 127 3.54 -4.07 -0.90
N GLN A 128 4.27 -5.19 -0.98
CA GLN A 128 5.04 -5.54 -2.16
C GLN A 128 4.15 -5.71 -3.39
N THR A 129 3.01 -6.40 -3.24
CA THR A 129 2.02 -6.63 -4.30
C THR A 129 1.47 -5.31 -4.84
N LEU A 130 1.11 -4.38 -3.94
CA LEU A 130 0.64 -3.04 -4.30
C LEU A 130 1.74 -2.22 -5.00
N ALA A 131 2.96 -2.22 -4.46
CA ALA A 131 4.10 -1.52 -5.04
C ALA A 131 4.42 -2.02 -6.45
N ASP A 132 4.38 -3.33 -6.68
CA ASP A 132 4.61 -3.92 -7.99
C ASP A 132 3.51 -3.55 -8.98
N GLN A 133 2.25 -3.44 -8.53
CA GLN A 133 1.19 -2.96 -9.39
C GLN A 133 1.36 -1.49 -9.78
N VAL A 134 1.72 -0.63 -8.84
CA VAL A 134 2.02 0.78 -9.14
C VAL A 134 3.19 0.85 -10.14
N ARG A 135 4.28 0.11 -9.92
CA ARG A 135 5.41 0.06 -10.86
C ARG A 135 4.98 -0.38 -12.26
N ARG A 136 4.14 -1.42 -12.37
CA ARG A 136 3.61 -1.90 -13.65
C ARG A 136 2.77 -0.82 -14.34
N SER A 137 1.85 -0.19 -13.62
CA SER A 137 0.95 0.84 -14.15
C SER A 137 1.72 2.07 -14.64
N VAL A 138 2.68 2.57 -13.85
CA VAL A 138 3.47 3.74 -14.23
C VAL A 138 4.38 3.43 -15.43
N ARG A 139 4.95 2.21 -15.51
CA ARG A 139 5.79 1.81 -16.66
C ARG A 139 5.01 1.59 -17.96
N SER A 140 3.76 1.14 -17.90
CA SER A 140 2.94 0.90 -19.09
C SER A 140 2.41 2.19 -19.72
N CYS A 141 2.21 3.24 -18.92
CA CYS A 141 1.74 4.53 -19.40
C CYS A 141 2.79 5.23 -20.29
N ARG A 142 2.43 5.50 -21.56
CA ARG A 142 3.32 6.17 -22.52
C ARG A 142 3.84 7.51 -22.00
N GLY A 143 2.99 8.29 -21.33
CA GLY A 143 3.34 9.59 -20.77
C GLY A 143 4.33 9.53 -19.61
N SER A 144 4.57 8.35 -19.04
CA SER A 144 5.45 8.14 -17.88
C SER A 144 6.80 7.51 -18.23
N ARG A 145 6.99 7.07 -19.49
CA ARG A 145 8.23 6.40 -19.93
C ARG A 145 9.49 7.24 -19.72
N TRP A 146 9.36 8.56 -19.77
CA TRP A 146 10.49 9.46 -19.55
C TRP A 146 11.14 9.30 -18.17
N MET A 147 10.36 8.92 -17.15
CA MET A 147 10.88 8.72 -15.78
C MET A 147 11.81 7.51 -15.66
N PHE A 148 11.72 6.54 -16.59
CA PHE A 148 12.48 5.29 -16.53
C PHE A 148 13.55 5.17 -17.62
N ARG A 149 13.55 6.10 -18.58
CA ARG A 149 14.57 6.15 -19.63
C ARG A 149 15.72 7.01 -19.15
N VAL A 150 16.62 6.40 -18.39
CA VAL A 150 17.88 7.04 -17.98
C VAL A 150 18.87 6.91 -19.13
N GLY A 151 18.87 7.90 -20.01
CA GLY A 151 19.87 8.08 -21.06
C GLY A 151 20.96 9.06 -20.63
N ARG A 152 21.63 9.68 -21.60
CA ARG A 152 22.55 10.79 -21.31
C ARG A 152 21.76 12.02 -20.85
N PRO A 153 22.34 12.97 -20.08
CA PRO A 153 21.65 14.19 -19.66
C PRO A 153 21.02 14.98 -20.82
N ASP A 154 21.68 15.01 -21.98
CA ASP A 154 21.20 15.63 -23.21
C ASP A 154 20.04 14.88 -23.89
N GLU A 155 19.75 13.64 -23.49
CA GLU A 155 18.61 12.85 -23.98
C GLU A 155 17.37 13.00 -23.09
N HIS A 156 17.50 13.67 -21.93
CA HIS A 156 16.37 13.88 -21.02
C HIS A 156 15.25 14.67 -21.75
N PRO A 157 13.96 14.33 -21.66
CA PRO A 157 12.93 15.04 -22.43
C PRO A 157 12.50 16.38 -21.82
N ILE A 158 12.78 16.62 -20.54
CA ILE A 158 12.49 17.89 -19.87
C ILE A 158 13.69 18.84 -20.04
N ARG A 159 13.40 20.07 -20.44
CA ARG A 159 14.38 21.15 -20.69
C ARG A 159 14.06 22.37 -19.84
N ILE A 160 15.10 23.10 -19.47
CA ILE A 160 14.98 24.43 -18.87
C ILE A 160 14.39 25.37 -19.93
N HIS A 161 13.41 26.18 -19.54
CA HIS A 161 12.82 27.16 -20.44
C HIS A 161 13.84 28.30 -20.71
N PRO A 162 14.10 28.71 -21.97
CA PRO A 162 15.14 29.70 -22.31
C PRO A 162 15.03 31.02 -21.53
N ARG A 163 13.81 31.49 -21.27
CA ARG A 163 13.53 32.65 -20.40
C ARG A 163 14.18 32.63 -19.01
N LEU A 164 14.54 31.46 -18.46
CA LEU A 164 15.26 31.39 -17.17
C LEU A 164 16.75 31.73 -17.30
N LEU A 165 17.28 31.82 -18.52
CA LEU A 165 18.64 32.21 -18.84
C LEU A 165 18.73 33.66 -19.40
N GLU A 166 17.58 34.31 -19.63
CA GLU A 166 17.50 35.67 -20.18
C GLU A 166 17.62 36.70 -19.05
N ARG A 167 18.70 37.49 -19.08
CA ARG A 167 18.95 38.59 -18.13
C ARG A 167 18.53 39.92 -18.77
N GLU A 168 18.01 40.85 -17.97
CA GLU A 168 17.63 42.19 -18.43
C GLU A 168 18.85 43.04 -18.83
N SER A 169 20.00 42.80 -18.20
CA SER A 169 21.28 43.44 -18.50
C SER A 169 22.44 42.48 -18.20
N GLU A 170 23.66 42.83 -18.66
CA GLU A 170 24.86 42.01 -18.44
C GLU A 170 25.21 41.84 -16.96
N ASP A 171 24.97 42.87 -16.15
CA ASP A 171 25.10 42.85 -14.68
C ASP A 171 23.81 42.39 -13.96
N GLY A 172 22.75 42.10 -14.73
CA GLY A 172 21.45 41.69 -14.19
C GLY A 172 21.46 40.27 -13.61
N LEU A 173 20.58 40.01 -12.65
CA LEU A 173 20.39 38.66 -12.10
C LEU A 173 19.54 37.79 -13.04
N PHE A 174 19.82 36.49 -13.06
CA PHE A 174 18.95 35.53 -13.74
C PHE A 174 17.55 35.47 -13.08
N PRO A 175 16.48 35.30 -13.88
CA PRO A 175 15.12 35.17 -13.37
C PRO A 175 14.98 34.03 -12.35
N ILE A 176 14.10 34.24 -11.36
CA ILE A 176 13.72 33.20 -10.41
C ILE A 176 12.36 32.65 -10.84
N LEU A 177 12.30 31.35 -11.10
CA LEU A 177 11.04 30.63 -11.17
C LEU A 177 10.51 30.44 -9.75
N VAL A 178 9.31 30.94 -9.48
CA VAL A 178 8.60 30.73 -8.21
C VAL A 178 7.44 29.79 -8.47
N GLU A 179 7.46 28.65 -7.80
CA GLU A 179 6.37 27.69 -7.77
C GLU A 179 5.66 27.81 -6.42
N ARG A 180 4.33 27.84 -6.43
CA ARG A 180 3.49 28.00 -5.25
C ARG A 180 2.46 26.88 -5.24
N THR A 181 2.63 25.91 -4.36
CA THR A 181 1.75 24.73 -4.31
C THR A 181 0.78 24.82 -3.13
N PRO A 182 -0.55 24.74 -3.37
CA PRO A 182 -1.50 24.43 -2.32
C PRO A 182 -1.29 23.00 -1.82
N VAL A 183 -1.81 22.68 -0.64
CA VAL A 183 -1.79 21.30 -0.12
C VAL A 183 -3.08 20.58 -0.46
N ARG A 184 -3.02 19.25 -0.59
CA ARG A 184 -4.19 18.39 -0.75
C ARG A 184 -4.90 18.22 0.60
N LEU A 185 -6.20 18.52 0.63
CA LEU A 185 -7.11 18.17 1.72
C LEU A 185 -8.11 17.14 1.22
N ASP A 186 -8.19 16.02 1.93
CA ASP A 186 -9.15 14.95 1.63
C ASP A 186 -10.42 15.18 2.48
N LEU A 187 -11.54 15.52 1.81
CA LEU A 187 -12.85 15.68 2.45
C LEU A 187 -13.54 14.33 2.68
N SER A 188 -13.22 13.35 1.85
CA SER A 188 -13.59 11.94 2.04
C SER A 188 -12.41 11.04 1.68
N HIS A 189 -12.36 9.86 2.30
CA HIS A 189 -11.25 8.92 2.15
C HIS A 189 -11.76 7.50 1.91
N SER A 190 -11.17 6.82 0.93
CA SER A 190 -11.34 5.39 0.66
C SER A 190 -10.49 4.46 1.55
N ALA A 191 -10.14 4.89 2.78
CA ALA A 191 -9.18 4.28 3.73
C ALA A 191 -7.73 4.08 3.23
N TRP A 192 -7.54 3.86 1.92
CA TRP A 192 -6.26 3.83 1.20
C TRP A 192 -6.25 4.88 0.08
N SER A 193 -5.07 5.16 -0.49
CA SER A 193 -4.96 6.07 -1.63
C SER A 193 -5.78 5.55 -2.81
N ASP A 194 -6.60 6.44 -3.37
CA ASP A 194 -7.30 6.32 -4.65
C ASP A 194 -6.46 5.67 -5.76
N ILE A 195 -5.16 5.95 -5.81
CA ILE A 195 -4.24 5.37 -6.80
C ILE A 195 -4.16 3.85 -6.74
N PHE A 196 -4.32 3.25 -5.56
CA PHE A 196 -4.29 1.79 -5.42
C PHE A 196 -5.54 1.19 -6.04
N PHE A 197 -6.73 1.75 -5.80
CA PHE A 197 -7.96 1.28 -6.42
C PHE A 197 -7.93 1.44 -7.94
N LEU A 198 -7.46 2.59 -8.44
CA LEU A 198 -7.28 2.82 -9.89
C LEU A 198 -6.25 1.88 -10.51
N GLY A 199 -5.27 1.46 -9.71
CA GLY A 199 -4.25 0.51 -10.11
C GLY A 199 -4.70 -0.94 -10.02
N MET A 200 -5.84 -1.28 -9.42
CA MET A 200 -6.29 -2.66 -9.20
C MET A 200 -7.56 -2.98 -10.01
N ASP A 201 -8.02 -4.22 -9.92
CA ASP A 201 -9.27 -4.72 -10.54
C ASP A 201 -10.54 -4.26 -9.79
N TYR A 202 -10.49 -3.09 -9.13
CA TYR A 202 -11.64 -2.47 -8.44
C TYR A 202 -11.55 -0.92 -8.44
N PRO A 203 -11.55 -0.28 -9.63
CA PRO A 203 -11.43 1.17 -9.75
C PRO A 203 -12.63 1.93 -9.18
N GLU A 204 -13.80 1.31 -9.08
CA GLU A 204 -15.00 1.92 -8.50
C GLU A 204 -14.85 2.23 -7.00
N GLY A 205 -13.87 1.61 -6.34
CA GLY A 205 -13.48 1.93 -4.97
C GLY A 205 -12.73 3.25 -4.80
N ALA A 206 -12.23 3.85 -5.90
CA ALA A 206 -11.54 5.14 -5.91
C ALA A 206 -12.52 6.33 -5.79
N ARG A 207 -13.45 6.28 -4.83
CA ARG A 207 -14.46 7.32 -4.58
C ARG A 207 -14.00 8.23 -3.45
N VAL A 208 -13.29 9.29 -3.82
CA VAL A 208 -12.78 10.29 -2.89
C VAL A 208 -13.09 11.70 -3.37
N LEU A 209 -13.23 12.63 -2.43
CA LEU A 209 -13.38 14.07 -2.68
C LEU A 209 -12.19 14.76 -2.06
N ASN A 210 -11.31 15.29 -2.92
CA ASN A 210 -10.11 16.00 -2.48
C ASN A 210 -10.10 17.38 -3.11
N ILE A 211 -9.59 18.36 -2.37
CA ILE A 211 -9.46 19.74 -2.82
C ILE A 211 -8.04 20.25 -2.56
N SER A 212 -7.59 21.17 -3.40
CA SER A 212 -6.37 21.93 -3.17
C SER A 212 -6.70 23.12 -2.28
N VAL A 213 -6.02 23.25 -1.15
CA VAL A 213 -6.26 24.32 -0.18
C VAL A 213 -4.99 25.09 0.14
N ASP A 214 -5.16 26.39 0.25
CA ASP A 214 -4.20 27.31 0.82
C ASP A 214 -4.35 27.33 2.35
N LEU A 215 -3.25 27.57 3.07
CA LEU A 215 -3.23 27.59 4.52
C LEU A 215 -2.92 29.00 5.06
N GLY A 216 -3.47 29.31 6.22
CA GLY A 216 -3.17 30.52 6.97
C GLY A 216 -3.33 30.27 8.46
N VAL A 217 -2.49 30.92 9.27
CA VAL A 217 -2.56 30.85 10.73
C VAL A 217 -3.54 31.93 11.21
N TYR A 218 -4.59 31.47 11.90
CA TYR A 218 -5.63 32.33 12.46
C TYR A 218 -5.04 33.41 13.38
N GLY A 219 -5.47 34.66 13.20
CA GLY A 219 -4.99 35.81 13.97
C GLY A 219 -3.60 36.34 13.58
N ARG A 220 -2.86 35.63 12.71
CA ARG A 220 -1.57 36.07 12.16
C ARG A 220 -1.67 36.49 10.70
N ASP A 221 -2.26 35.62 9.88
CA ASP A 221 -2.29 35.81 8.44
C ASP A 221 -3.61 36.47 8.02
N ALA A 222 -3.54 37.48 7.15
CA ALA A 222 -4.73 38.20 6.65
C ALA A 222 -5.58 37.34 5.70
N HIS A 223 -4.92 36.45 4.93
CA HIS A 223 -5.56 35.53 3.99
C HIS A 223 -4.76 34.21 3.94
N PRO A 224 -5.39 33.06 3.68
CA PRO A 224 -4.68 31.84 3.35
C PRO A 224 -3.81 32.02 2.10
N ARG A 225 -2.68 31.31 2.04
CA ARG A 225 -1.79 31.26 0.87
C ARG A 225 -1.23 29.86 0.67
N PRO A 226 -0.70 29.53 -0.53
CA PRO A 226 0.00 28.27 -0.74
C PRO A 226 1.11 28.10 0.31
N PRO A 227 1.11 27.03 1.12
CA PRO A 227 2.09 26.86 2.20
C PRO A 227 3.46 26.41 1.68
N ILE A 228 3.53 25.90 0.45
CA ILE A 228 4.76 25.47 -0.20
C ILE A 228 5.12 26.52 -1.25
N GLU A 229 6.31 27.10 -1.12
CA GLU A 229 6.91 27.96 -2.14
C GLU A 229 8.31 27.39 -2.50
N THR A 230 8.50 27.05 -3.78
CA THR A 230 9.79 26.57 -4.29
C THR A 230 10.38 27.63 -5.23
N TYR A 231 11.67 27.92 -5.05
CA TYR A 231 12.39 28.91 -5.84
C TYR A 231 13.50 28.22 -6.63
N CYS A 232 13.53 28.41 -7.94
CA CYS A 232 14.58 27.90 -8.81
C CYS A 232 15.17 29.04 -9.63
N ARG A 233 16.49 29.19 -9.56
CA ARG A 233 17.25 30.08 -10.44
C ARG A 233 18.27 29.24 -11.18
N VAL A 234 18.28 29.37 -12.49
CA VAL A 234 19.31 28.76 -13.34
C VAL A 234 20.39 29.81 -13.55
N ILE A 235 21.64 29.42 -13.37
CA ILE A 235 22.80 30.28 -13.62
C ILE A 235 23.64 29.65 -14.73
N ALA A 236 24.24 30.48 -15.57
CA ALA A 236 25.28 30.01 -16.48
C ALA A 236 26.57 29.75 -15.67
N GLU A 237 27.28 28.67 -16.00
CA GLU A 237 28.68 28.47 -15.57
C GLU A 237 29.63 29.44 -16.28
#